data_AF-A0A9P4MKN5-F1
#
_entry.id   AF-A0A9P4MKN5-F1
#
_cell.length_a   1.000
_cell.length_b   1.000
_cell.length_c   1.000
_cell.angle_alpha   90.00
_cell.angle_beta   90.00
_cell.angle_gamma   90.00
#
_symmetry.space_group_name_H-M   'P 1'
#
loop_
_entity.id
_entity.type
_entity.pdbx_description
1 polymer ?
#
loop_
_entity_poly.entity_id
_entity_poly.type
_entity_poly.pdbx_seq_one_letter_code
_entity_poly.pdbx_strand_id
1 'polypeptide(L)'
;SPLEPDAILKRFSNTNPDEQESRESSTSVLSGSDWRRIERLVQVAVKDKDDNKARKLSQTLHSISVQNELLKHENQGLREALIHKEKHLKRGKPLDLQQRQEYHGGAVV
;
A
#
# COMPACT_ATOMS: atom_id res chain seq x y z
N SER A 1 17.54 -21.59 -27.02
CA SER A 1 16.21 -22.18 -26.78
C SER A 1 15.24 -21.06 -26.46
N PRO A 2 14.03 -21.03 -27.07
CA PRO A 2 13.11 -19.92 -26.85
C PRO A 2 12.41 -20.06 -25.48
N LEU A 3 12.08 -18.92 -24.88
CA LEU A 3 11.40 -18.80 -23.59
C LEU A 3 9.95 -19.30 -23.71
N GLU A 4 9.62 -20.37 -22.99
CA GLU A 4 8.27 -20.95 -22.88
C GLU A 4 7.29 -19.95 -22.23
N PRO A 5 6.34 -19.36 -22.98
CA PRO A 5 5.42 -18.34 -22.47
C PRO A 5 4.41 -18.90 -21.47
N ASP A 6 4.06 -20.18 -21.60
CA ASP A 6 3.03 -20.83 -20.78
C ASP A 6 3.49 -21.07 -19.33
N ALA A 7 4.80 -21.09 -19.09
CA ALA A 7 5.37 -21.17 -17.74
C ALA A 7 5.02 -19.94 -16.88
N ILE A 8 4.87 -18.77 -17.52
CA ILE A 8 4.50 -17.53 -16.82
C ILE A 8 3.03 -17.60 -16.39
N LEU A 9 2.15 -18.10 -17.26
CA LEU A 9 0.71 -18.19 -16.99
C LEU A 9 0.37 -19.15 -15.85
N LYS A 10 1.13 -20.26 -15.71
CA LYS A 10 0.94 -21.23 -14.62
C LYS A 10 1.25 -20.67 -13.23
N ARG A 11 2.05 -19.61 -13.13
CA ARG A 11 2.40 -19.00 -11.83
C ARG A 11 1.23 -18.24 -11.20
N PHE A 12 0.27 -17.80 -12.00
CA PHE A 12 -0.86 -16.99 -11.54
C PHE A 12 -2.16 -17.79 -11.33
N SER A 13 -2.19 -19.06 -11.74
CA SER A 13 -3.37 -19.92 -11.63
C SER A 13 -3.46 -20.68 -10.29
N ASN A 14 -2.38 -20.71 -9.51
CA ASN A 14 -2.37 -21.38 -8.21
C ASN A 14 -2.68 -20.37 -7.10
N THR A 15 -3.95 -20.02 -6.94
CA THR A 15 -4.44 -19.35 -5.72
C THR A 15 -5.20 -20.39 -4.91
N ASN A 16 -4.69 -20.75 -3.74
CA ASN A 16 -5.35 -21.64 -2.80
C ASN A 16 -6.65 -20.98 -2.30
N PRO A 17 -7.78 -21.70 -2.27
CA PRO A 17 -9.07 -21.13 -1.85
C PRO A 17 -9.12 -20.70 -0.37
N ASP A 18 -8.22 -21.20 0.49
CA ASP A 18 -8.20 -20.86 1.92
C ASP A 18 -7.66 -19.46 2.24
N GLU A 19 -7.00 -18.77 1.30
CA GLU A 19 -6.54 -17.39 1.52
C GLU A 19 -7.58 -16.32 1.15
N GLN A 20 -8.75 -16.71 0.63
CA GLN A 20 -9.79 -15.77 0.22
C GLN A 20 -10.66 -15.25 1.37
N GLU A 21 -10.79 -15.99 2.49
CA GLU A 21 -11.66 -15.57 3.60
C GLU A 21 -11.07 -14.42 4.44
N SER A 22 -9.74 -14.25 4.48
CA SER A 22 -9.11 -13.15 5.22
C SER A 22 -9.02 -11.82 4.45
N ARG A 23 -9.54 -11.75 3.22
CA ARG A 23 -9.54 -10.51 2.42
C ARG A 23 -10.85 -9.72 2.48
N GLU A 24 -11.82 -10.19 3.26
CA GLU A 24 -13.14 -9.57 3.39
C GLU A 24 -13.31 -8.73 4.66
N SER A 25 -12.30 -8.00 5.14
CA SER A 25 -12.51 -7.08 6.29
C SER A 25 -11.54 -5.91 6.39
N SER A 26 -11.19 -5.31 5.24
CA SER A 26 -10.49 -4.01 5.21
C SER A 26 -11.10 -3.06 4.18
N THR A 27 -12.43 -2.86 4.22
CA THR A 27 -13.09 -1.85 3.38
C THR A 27 -13.21 -0.53 4.15
N SER A 28 -12.10 0.21 4.30
CA SER A 28 -12.14 1.61 4.75
C SER A 28 -11.15 2.52 4.01
N VAL A 29 -10.64 2.07 2.88
CA VAL A 29 -9.89 2.90 1.95
C VAL A 29 -10.77 3.01 0.73
N LEU A 30 -11.16 4.23 0.35
CA LEU A 30 -11.73 4.48 -0.97
C LEU A 30 -10.63 4.16 -1.98
N SER A 31 -10.49 2.89 -2.32
CA SER A 31 -9.49 2.37 -3.23
C SER A 31 -9.88 2.81 -4.65
N GLY A 32 -8.95 2.83 -5.61
CA GLY A 32 -9.29 3.08 -7.02
C GLY A 32 -10.43 2.18 -7.56
N SER A 33 -10.72 1.05 -6.90
CA SER A 33 -11.91 0.22 -7.13
C SER A 33 -13.24 0.92 -6.78
N ASP A 34 -13.26 1.74 -5.75
CA ASP A 34 -14.46 2.42 -5.25
C ASP A 34 -14.88 3.56 -6.16
N TRP A 35 -13.91 4.29 -6.76
CA TRP A 35 -14.20 5.26 -7.81
C TRP A 35 -14.94 4.61 -8.98
N ARG A 36 -14.42 3.49 -9.51
CA ARG A 36 -15.07 2.78 -10.63
C ARG A 36 -16.47 2.29 -10.28
N ARG A 37 -16.70 1.92 -9.02
CA ARG A 37 -18.04 1.51 -8.54
C ARG A 37 -18.99 2.70 -8.53
N ILE A 38 -18.55 3.85 -8.02
CA ILE A 38 -19.33 5.09 -8.02
C ILE A 38 -19.61 5.56 -9.45
N GLU A 39 -18.63 5.50 -10.34
CA GLU A 39 -18.79 5.85 -11.76
C GLU A 39 -19.88 5.00 -12.43
N ARG A 40 -19.89 3.68 -12.19
CA ARG A 40 -20.96 2.80 -12.70
C ARG A 40 -22.33 3.19 -12.16
N LEU A 41 -22.43 3.54 -10.87
CA LEU A 41 -23.69 4.01 -10.29
C LEU A 41 -24.16 5.32 -10.91
N VAL A 42 -23.24 6.26 -11.15
CA VAL A 42 -23.54 7.52 -11.85
C VAL A 42 -24.04 7.22 -13.26
N GLN A 43 -23.40 6.32 -14.00
CA GLN A 43 -23.83 5.92 -15.35
C GLN A 43 -25.20 5.24 -15.38
N VAL A 44 -25.56 4.48 -14.34
CA VAL A 44 -26.89 3.85 -14.23
C VAL A 44 -27.96 4.87 -13.85
N ALA A 45 -27.65 5.82 -12.97
CA ALA A 45 -28.60 6.82 -12.50
C ALA A 45 -28.88 7.92 -13.56
N VAL A 46 -27.90 8.20 -14.42
CA VAL A 46 -27.99 9.25 -15.43
C VAL A 46 -28.62 8.67 -16.71
N LYS A 47 -29.78 9.21 -17.09
CA LYS A 47 -30.50 8.81 -18.31
C LYS A 47 -29.77 9.19 -19.60
N ASP A 48 -29.13 10.35 -19.62
CA ASP A 48 -28.37 10.86 -20.77
C ASP A 48 -26.88 10.89 -20.45
N LYS A 49 -26.13 9.97 -21.04
CA LYS A 49 -24.68 9.82 -20.80
C LYS A 49 -23.88 11.05 -21.24
N ASP A 50 -24.43 11.85 -22.15
CA ASP A 50 -23.81 13.08 -22.64
C ASP A 50 -24.23 14.32 -21.85
N ASP A 51 -25.01 14.15 -20.77
CA ASP A 51 -25.33 15.25 -19.85
C ASP A 51 -24.03 15.84 -19.29
N ASN A 52 -23.75 17.08 -19.70
CA ASN A 52 -22.60 17.85 -19.27
C ASN A 52 -22.53 17.97 -17.74
N LYS A 53 -23.68 18.05 -17.05
CA LYS A 53 -23.72 18.09 -15.58
C LYS A 53 -23.23 16.78 -14.96
N ALA A 54 -23.67 15.65 -15.52
CA ALA A 54 -23.23 14.33 -15.08
C ALA A 54 -21.74 14.11 -15.32
N ARG A 55 -21.22 14.53 -16.48
CA ARG A 55 -19.78 14.50 -16.78
C ARG A 55 -18.97 15.33 -15.81
N LYS A 56 -19.42 16.56 -15.53
CA LYS A 56 -18.76 17.45 -14.57
C LYS A 56 -18.75 16.85 -13.16
N LEU A 57 -19.87 16.26 -12.73
CA LEU A 57 -19.97 15.58 -11.44
C LEU A 57 -19.04 14.36 -11.35
N SER A 58 -18.97 13.56 -12.41
CA SER A 58 -18.06 12.42 -12.49
C SER A 58 -16.60 12.88 -12.34
N GLN A 59 -16.20 13.91 -13.09
CA GLN A 59 -14.85 14.47 -13.02
C GLN A 59 -14.51 15.04 -11.64
N THR A 60 -15.42 15.77 -11.00
CA THR A 60 -15.18 16.32 -9.66
C THR A 60 -15.05 15.21 -8.62
N LEU A 61 -15.90 14.18 -8.69
CA LEU A 61 -15.85 13.05 -7.77
C LEU A 61 -14.56 12.25 -7.95
N HIS A 62 -14.09 12.05 -9.18
CA HIS A 62 -12.78 11.44 -9.45
C HIS A 62 -11.65 12.25 -8.81
N SER A 63 -11.62 13.57 -9.04
CA SER A 63 -10.60 14.46 -8.47
C SER A 63 -10.59 14.42 -6.94
N ILE A 64 -11.76 14.44 -6.30
CA ILE A 64 -11.89 14.32 -4.84
C ILE A 64 -11.39 12.95 -4.35
N SER A 65 -11.70 11.87 -5.06
CA SER A 65 -11.22 10.53 -4.71
C SER A 65 -9.69 10.47 -4.70
N VAL A 66 -9.05 10.98 -5.75
CA VAL A 66 -7.59 11.00 -5.87
C VAL A 66 -6.96 11.88 -4.78
N GLN A 67 -7.51 13.06 -4.52
CA GLN A 67 -7.03 13.94 -3.45
C GLN A 67 -7.15 13.28 -2.08
N ASN A 68 -8.27 12.61 -1.79
CA ASN A 68 -8.46 11.89 -0.53
C ASN A 68 -7.46 10.74 -0.37
N GLU A 69 -7.18 9.99 -1.44
CA GLU A 69 -6.19 8.92 -1.42
C GLU A 69 -4.79 9.48 -1.13
N LEU A 70 -4.39 10.56 -1.82
CA LEU A 70 -3.11 11.23 -1.59
C LEU A 70 -2.98 11.72 -0.15
N LEU A 71 -4.00 12.40 0.37
CA LEU A 71 -4.02 12.90 1.76
C LEU A 71 -3.94 11.76 2.78
N LYS A 72 -4.61 10.62 2.52
CA LYS A 72 -4.52 9.44 3.38
C LYS A 72 -3.11 8.87 3.41
N HIS A 73 -2.46 8.75 2.25
CA HIS A 73 -1.07 8.28 2.15
C HIS A 73 -0.11 9.23 2.87
N GLU A 74 -0.25 10.54 2.68
CA GLU A 74 0.55 11.53 3.39
C GLU A 74 0.35 11.43 4.91
N ASN A 75 -0.90 11.35 5.37
CA ASN A 75 -1.20 11.22 6.80
C ASN A 75 -0.61 9.94 7.40
N GLN A 76 -0.68 8.83 6.66
CA GLN A 76 -0.08 7.56 7.06
C GLN A 76 1.45 7.66 7.15
N GLY A 77 2.10 8.22 6.14
CA GLY A 77 3.55 8.42 6.14
C GLY A 77 4.03 9.33 7.27
N LEU A 78 3.27 10.40 7.58
CA LEU A 78 3.56 11.28 8.71
C LEU A 78 3.44 10.55 10.06
N ARG A 79 2.43 9.70 10.23
CA ARG A 79 2.26 8.88 11.44
C ARG A 79 3.41 7.89 11.61
N GLU A 80 3.79 7.21 10.54
CA GLU A 80 4.93 6.29 10.54
C GLU A 80 6.23 7.02 10.88
N ALA A 81 6.50 8.16 10.24
CA ALA A 81 7.68 8.99 10.52
C ALA A 81 7.72 9.43 11.99
N LEU A 82 6.57 9.80 12.57
CA LEU A 82 6.47 10.17 13.99
C LEU A 82 6.83 8.99 14.90
N ILE A 83 6.26 7.81 14.66
CA ILE A 83 6.54 6.59 15.43
C ILE A 83 8.03 6.25 15.35
N HIS A 84 8.63 6.32 14.16
CA HIS A 84 10.06 6.08 13.98
C HIS A 84 10.90 7.10 14.76
N LYS A 85 10.54 8.40 14.71
CA LYS A 85 11.24 9.45 15.45
C LYS A 85 11.18 9.20 16.97
N GLU A 86 10.02 8.85 17.51
CA GLU A 86 9.88 8.50 18.93
C GLU A 86 10.73 7.28 19.30
N LYS A 87 10.77 6.26 18.45
CA LYS A 87 11.61 5.08 18.65
C LYS A 87 13.11 5.43 18.65
N HIS A 88 13.54 6.35 17.79
CA HIS A 88 14.92 6.84 17.76
C HIS A 88 15.30 7.63 19.02
N LEU A 89 14.37 8.43 19.58
CA LEU A 89 14.60 9.14 20.84
C LEU A 89 14.73 8.19 22.03
N LYS A 90 14.06 7.03 21.98
CA LYS A 90 14.17 5.96 22.98
C LYS A 90 15.44 5.12 22.85
N ARG A 91 16.44 5.53 22.06
CA ARG A 91 17.73 4.83 22.00
C ARG A 91 18.30 4.69 23.41
N GLY A 92 18.57 3.45 23.79
CA GLY A 92 19.18 3.11 25.09
C GLY A 92 20.54 3.76 25.27
N LYS A 93 21.12 3.58 26.47
CA LYS A 93 22.44 4.10 26.81
C LYS A 93 23.45 3.76 25.69
N PRO A 94 24.32 4.70 25.31
CA PRO A 94 25.34 4.44 24.31
C PRO A 94 26.10 3.18 24.69
N LEU A 95 26.31 2.28 23.71
CA LEU A 95 27.12 1.10 23.92
C LEU A 95 28.50 1.59 24.32
N ASP A 96 28.93 1.28 25.54
CA ASP A 96 30.26 1.62 26.00
C ASP A 96 31.25 0.75 25.22
N LEU A 97 31.72 1.27 24.09
CA LEU A 97 32.77 0.68 23.26
C LEU A 97 34.12 0.91 23.94
N GLN A 98 34.20 0.71 25.25
CA GLN A 98 35.48 0.50 25.93
C GLN A 98 36.18 -0.58 25.13
N GLN A 99 37.23 -0.16 24.42
CA GLN A 99 38.18 -1.01 23.75
C GLN A 99 38.61 -2.00 24.82
N ARG A 100 38.09 -3.23 24.78
CA ARG A 100 38.56 -4.29 25.64
C ARG A 100 40.03 -4.41 25.29
N GLN A 101 40.89 -3.84 26.12
CA GLN A 101 42.32 -4.02 25.98
C GLN A 101 42.52 -5.53 25.99
N GLU A 102 43.06 -6.00 24.86
CA GLU A 102 43.48 -7.36 24.61
C GLU A 102 42.37 -8.38 24.32
N TYR A 103 41.98 -8.46 23.04
CA TYR A 103 41.57 -9.74 22.45
C TYR A 103 42.80 -10.45 21.90
N HIS A 104 43.44 -11.28 22.72
CA HIS A 104 44.47 -12.21 22.26
C HIS A 104 43.77 -13.37 21.57
N GLY A 105 43.54 -13.25 20.27
CA GLY A 105 43.11 -14.35 19.42
C GLY A 105 44.18 -15.43 19.39
N GLY A 106 44.11 -16.36 20.35
CA GLY A 106 45.03 -17.49 20.44
C GLY A 106 44.80 -18.47 19.29
N ALA A 107 45.56 -18.31 18.21
CA ALA A 107 45.86 -19.43 17.32
C ALA A 107 47.04 -20.19 17.93
N VAL A 108 46.74 -21.28 18.64
CA VAL A 108 47.75 -22.25 19.05
C VAL A 108 48.03 -23.12 17.82
N VAL A 109 49.27 -23.06 17.32
CA VAL A 109 49.80 -23.86 16.20
C VAL A 109 50.45 -25.11 16.75
#